data_AF-A0A7C9DSH3-F1
#
_entry.id   AF-A0A7C9DSH3-F1
#
_cell.length_a   1.000
_cell.length_b   1.000
_cell.length_c   1.000
_cell.angle_alpha   90.00
_cell.angle_beta   90.00
_cell.angle_gamma   90.00
#
_symmetry.space_group_name_H-M   'P 1'
#
loop_
_entity.id
_entity.type
_entity.pdbx_description
1 polymer ?
#
loop_
_entity_poly.entity_id
_entity_poly.type
_entity_poly.pdbx_seq_one_letter_code
_entity_poly.pdbx_strand_id
1 'polypeptide(L)'
;EDISPEVHPFARKANEINRQGLKEGASLVDVVQQVKPDVLLGLSAVGGLFSREVLEAMNSSTSTRPAIFAMSNPTKNAECTPEEAFSIVGDHIIFASGSP
;
A
#
# COMPACT_ATOMS: atom_id res chain seq x y z
N GLU A 1 -14.62 -9.14 -15.38
CA GLU A 1 -14.75 -10.60 -15.13
C GLU A 1 -13.75 -11.39 -15.99
N ASP A 2 -12.45 -11.08 -15.85
CA ASP A 2 -11.36 -11.89 -16.40
C ASP A 2 -10.16 -11.69 -15.47
N ILE A 3 -10.20 -12.38 -14.33
CA ILE A 3 -9.09 -12.40 -13.36
C ILE A 3 -8.47 -13.79 -13.39
N SER A 4 -7.15 -13.89 -13.28
CA SER A 4 -6.46 -15.19 -13.26
C SER A 4 -7.01 -16.08 -12.12
N PRO A 5 -7.15 -17.40 -12.31
CA PRO A 5 -7.56 -18.36 -11.26
C PRO A 5 -6.83 -18.16 -9.92
N GLU A 6 -5.56 -17.78 -9.98
CA GLU A 6 -4.69 -17.57 -8.81
C GLU A 6 -5.09 -16.36 -7.95
N VAL A 7 -5.76 -15.36 -8.54
CA VAL A 7 -6.17 -14.11 -7.86
C VAL A 7 -7.57 -14.21 -7.26
N HIS A 8 -8.39 -15.16 -7.72
CA HIS A 8 -9.75 -15.39 -7.22
C HIS A 8 -9.88 -15.43 -5.69
N PRO A 9 -9.03 -16.13 -4.92
CA PRO A 9 -9.17 -16.17 -3.46
C PRO A 9 -8.96 -14.81 -2.78
N PHE A 10 -8.30 -13.86 -3.45
CA PHE A 10 -8.02 -12.51 -2.92
C PHE A 10 -9.05 -11.47 -3.39
N ALA A 11 -9.91 -11.81 -4.37
CA ALA A 11 -10.91 -10.90 -4.90
C ALA A 11 -11.98 -10.58 -3.84
N ARG A 12 -12.22 -9.29 -3.59
CA ARG A 12 -13.27 -8.82 -2.69
C ARG A 12 -14.60 -8.71 -3.42
N LYS A 13 -15.70 -9.08 -2.75
CA LYS A 13 -17.05 -8.97 -3.33
C LYS A 13 -17.47 -7.51 -3.43
N ALA A 14 -18.11 -7.11 -4.52
CA ALA A 14 -18.60 -5.74 -4.73
C ALA A 14 -19.45 -5.22 -3.55
N ASN A 15 -20.32 -6.07 -3.00
CA ASN A 15 -21.16 -5.70 -1.85
C ASN A 15 -20.37 -5.49 -0.55
N GLU A 16 -19.20 -6.12 -0.39
CA GLU A 16 -18.33 -5.98 0.78
C GLU A 16 -17.57 -4.64 0.70
N ILE A 17 -16.98 -4.34 -0.46
CA ILE A 17 -16.26 -3.08 -0.67
C ILE A 17 -17.19 -1.87 -0.63
N ASN A 18 -18.42 -1.98 -1.16
CA ASN A 18 -19.41 -0.90 -1.11
C ASN A 18 -19.81 -0.55 0.32
N ARG A 19 -19.89 -1.54 1.22
CA ARG A 19 -20.16 -1.31 2.66
C ARG A 19 -19.02 -0.58 3.36
N GLN A 20 -17.80 -0.71 2.84
CA GLN A 20 -16.61 0.02 3.28
C GLN A 20 -16.44 1.36 2.54
N GLY A 21 -17.41 1.77 1.72
CA GLY A 21 -17.35 3.02 0.95
C GLY A 21 -16.40 2.97 -0.26
N LEU A 22 -15.89 1.79 -0.61
CA LEU A 22 -15.02 1.57 -1.75
C LEU A 22 -15.82 1.09 -2.96
N LYS A 23 -15.36 1.44 -4.16
CA LYS A 23 -15.91 0.99 -5.44
C LYS A 23 -14.81 0.35 -6.29
N GLU A 24 -15.20 -0.43 -7.28
CA GLU A 24 -14.26 -0.93 -8.28
C GLU A 24 -13.57 0.26 -8.98
N GLY A 25 -12.24 0.18 -9.13
CA GLY A 25 -11.42 1.28 -9.63
C GLY A 25 -11.16 2.41 -8.63
N ALA A 26 -11.38 2.20 -7.33
CA ALA A 26 -10.95 3.14 -6.29
C ALA A 26 -9.43 3.38 -6.35
N SER A 27 -9.00 4.59 -5.95
CA SER A 27 -7.58 4.93 -5.90
C SER A 27 -6.87 4.19 -4.77
N LEU A 28 -5.53 4.06 -4.85
CA LEU A 28 -4.75 3.44 -3.78
C LEU A 28 -4.90 4.19 -2.45
N VAL A 29 -4.96 5.52 -2.49
CA VAL A 29 -5.15 6.36 -1.29
C VAL A 29 -6.50 6.04 -0.63
N ASP A 30 -7.59 5.97 -1.40
CA ASP A 30 -8.92 5.64 -0.88
C ASP A 30 -8.91 4.26 -0.21
N VAL A 31 -8.29 3.28 -0.87
CA VAL A 31 -8.20 1.91 -0.34
C VAL A 31 -7.43 1.89 0.99
N VAL A 32 -6.29 2.57 1.09
CA VAL A 32 -5.48 2.61 2.32
C VAL A 32 -6.24 3.29 3.46
N GLN A 33 -6.93 4.40 3.18
CA GLN A 33 -7.72 5.12 4.20
C GLN A 33 -8.89 4.29 4.75
N GLN A 34 -9.55 3.50 3.90
CA GLN A 34 -10.71 2.69 4.31
C GLN A 34 -10.28 1.36 4.95
N VAL A 35 -9.30 0.69 4.38
CA VAL A 35 -8.81 -0.62 4.87
C VAL A 35 -7.96 -0.45 6.12
N LYS A 36 -7.25 0.68 6.26
CA LYS A 36 -6.29 0.96 7.35
C LYS A 36 -5.30 -0.18 7.54
N PRO A 37 -4.55 -0.55 6.50
CA PRO A 37 -3.68 -1.71 6.54
C PRO A 37 -2.54 -1.50 7.54
N ASP A 38 -2.14 -2.59 8.21
CA ASP A 38 -0.94 -2.61 9.06
C ASP A 38 0.33 -2.86 8.24
N VAL A 39 0.19 -3.43 7.05
CA VAL A 39 1.28 -3.76 6.14
C VAL A 39 0.92 -3.29 4.73
N LEU A 40 1.80 -2.48 4.14
CA LEU A 40 1.73 -2.04 2.75
C LEU A 40 2.90 -2.64 1.96
N LEU A 41 2.58 -3.45 0.95
CA LEU A 41 3.56 -4.20 0.16
C LEU A 41 3.50 -3.79 -1.32
N GLY A 42 4.62 -3.29 -1.84
CA GLY A 42 4.80 -2.89 -3.23
C GLY A 42 5.61 -3.91 -4.00
N LEU A 43 5.02 -4.44 -5.09
CA LEU A 43 5.63 -5.42 -5.99
C LEU A 43 5.34 -5.08 -7.47
N SER A 44 4.94 -3.83 -7.75
CA SER A 44 4.36 -3.46 -9.05
C SER A 44 5.38 -3.02 -10.09
N ALA A 45 6.64 -2.81 -9.69
CA ALA A 45 7.68 -2.14 -10.48
C ALA A 45 7.34 -0.71 -10.91
N VAL A 46 6.33 -0.08 -10.29
CA VAL A 46 5.93 1.31 -10.56
C VAL A 46 6.52 2.22 -9.48
N GLY A 47 7.56 2.97 -9.86
CA GLY A 47 8.21 3.91 -8.96
C GLY A 47 7.29 5.05 -8.52
N GLY A 48 7.40 5.46 -7.26
CA GLY A 48 6.63 6.58 -6.69
C GLY A 48 5.14 6.30 -6.47
N LEU A 49 4.72 5.04 -6.52
CA LEU A 49 3.33 4.65 -6.29
C LEU A 49 2.89 4.88 -4.83
N PHE A 50 3.82 4.77 -3.87
CA PHE A 50 3.59 5.16 -2.48
C PHE A 50 3.83 6.65 -2.34
N SER A 51 2.92 7.42 -2.96
CA SER A 51 2.94 8.87 -2.89
C SER A 51 2.81 9.34 -1.44
N ARG A 52 3.14 10.61 -1.21
CA ARG A 52 2.98 11.25 0.09
C ARG A 52 1.57 11.04 0.68
N GLU A 53 0.53 11.13 -0.14
CA GLU A 53 -0.86 10.93 0.29
C GLU A 53 -1.14 9.50 0.75
N VAL A 54 -0.52 8.51 0.09
CA VAL A 54 -0.60 7.09 0.48
C VAL A 54 0.11 6.86 1.81
N LEU A 55 1.30 7.43 1.97
CA LEU A 55 2.08 7.33 3.22
C LEU A 55 1.38 8.07 4.38
N GLU A 56 0.80 9.25 4.13
CA GLU A 56 -0.02 9.95 5.12
C GLU A 56 -1.27 9.14 5.48
N ALA A 57 -1.89 8.45 4.53
CA ALA A 57 -3.00 7.54 4.81
C ALA A 57 -2.59 6.34 5.70
N MET A 58 -1.35 5.85 5.58
CA MET A 58 -0.83 4.77 6.44
C MET A 58 -0.78 5.16 7.92
N ASN A 59 -0.71 6.46 8.27
CA ASN A 59 -0.81 6.91 9.66
C ASN A 59 -2.17 6.61 10.31
N SER A 60 -3.19 6.24 9.51
CA SER A 60 -4.48 5.79 10.02
C SER A 60 -4.49 4.32 10.46
N SER A 61 -3.38 3.59 10.30
CA SER A 61 -3.23 2.21 10.77
C SER A 61 -3.44 2.13 12.28
N THR A 62 -3.99 1.01 12.74
CA THR A 62 -4.21 0.72 14.16
C THR A 62 -3.01 0.02 14.81
N SER A 63 -2.03 -0.42 14.02
CA SER A 63 -0.79 -1.03 14.50
C SER A 63 0.14 0.01 15.14
N THR A 64 0.85 -0.42 16.18
CA THR A 64 1.89 0.40 16.83
C THR A 64 3.17 0.52 15.98
N ARG A 65 3.33 -0.35 14.98
CA ARG A 65 4.47 -0.36 14.06
C ARG A 65 4.00 -0.82 12.68
N PRO A 66 3.42 0.07 11.85
CA PRO A 66 3.01 -0.30 10.50
C PRO A 66 4.25 -0.62 9.65
N ALA A 67 4.11 -1.56 8.72
CA ALA A 67 5.18 -2.00 7.85
C ALA A 67 4.99 -1.52 6.41
N ILE A 68 6.04 -1.02 5.79
CA ILE A 68 6.07 -0.52 4.41
C ILE A 68 7.20 -1.22 3.68
N PHE A 69 6.85 -2.03 2.68
CA PHE A 69 7.80 -2.82 1.90
C PHE A 69 7.80 -2.35 0.44
N ALA A 70 8.84 -1.62 0.04
CA ALA A 70 9.06 -1.14 -1.32
C ALA A 70 10.00 -2.10 -2.08
N MET A 71 9.47 -3.21 -2.59
CA MET A 71 10.29 -4.33 -3.09
C MET A 71 10.63 -4.22 -4.57
N SER A 72 10.17 -3.18 -5.25
CA SER A 72 10.42 -2.99 -6.68
C SER A 72 11.86 -2.61 -7.02
N ASN A 73 12.38 -3.21 -8.10
CA ASN A 73 13.76 -3.06 -8.54
C ASN A 73 13.82 -2.54 -9.99
N PRO A 74 14.88 -1.80 -10.39
CA PRO A 74 15.96 -1.22 -9.55
C PRO A 74 15.47 -0.04 -8.70
N THR A 75 16.31 0.56 -7.85
CA THR A 75 15.95 1.62 -6.88
C THR A 75 15.09 2.75 -7.45
N LYS A 76 15.25 3.12 -8.74
CA LYS A 76 14.41 4.13 -9.41
C LYS A 76 12.93 3.75 -9.55
N ASN A 77 12.63 2.45 -9.46
CA ASN A 77 11.29 1.88 -9.52
C ASN A 77 10.76 1.53 -8.12
N ALA A 78 11.49 1.85 -7.05
CA ALA A 78 10.99 1.69 -5.70
C ALA A 78 9.74 2.54 -5.49
N GLU A 79 8.75 1.99 -4.80
CA GLU A 79 7.46 2.64 -4.59
C GLU A 79 7.57 3.92 -3.75
N CYS A 80 8.52 3.97 -2.82
CA CYS A 80 8.99 5.16 -2.10
C CYS A 80 10.43 4.94 -1.61
N THR A 81 11.11 6.03 -1.22
CA THR A 81 12.41 5.91 -0.53
C THR A 81 12.23 5.71 0.97
N PRO A 82 13.20 5.08 1.66
CA PRO A 82 13.18 5.00 3.13
C PRO A 82 13.05 6.38 3.78
N GLU A 83 13.75 7.40 3.27
CA GLU A 83 13.70 8.75 3.84
C GLU A 83 12.29 9.33 3.78
N GLU A 84 11.57 9.13 2.67
CA GLU A 84 10.17 9.57 2.54
C GLU A 84 9.26 8.84 3.52
N ALA A 85 9.40 7.52 3.61
CA ALA A 85 8.58 6.69 4.51
C ALA A 85 8.77 7.10 5.97
N PHE A 86 10.00 7.21 6.46
CA PHE A 86 10.28 7.61 7.83
C PHE A 86 9.90 9.08 8.10
N SER A 87 10.09 9.98 7.14
CA SER A 87 9.74 11.39 7.33
C SER A 87 8.22 11.63 7.42
N ILE A 88 7.42 10.84 6.71
CA ILE A 88 5.96 11.05 6.60
C ILE A 88 5.20 10.21 7.64
N VAL A 89 5.60 8.96 7.84
CA VAL A 89 4.89 8.02 8.72
C VAL A 89 5.54 7.97 10.11
N GLY A 90 6.83 8.31 10.22
CA GLY A 90 7.56 8.44 11.47
C GLY A 90 8.50 7.26 11.77
N ASP A 91 9.33 7.40 12.80
CA ASP A 91 10.42 6.47 13.14
C ASP A 91 9.95 5.10 13.68
N HIS A 92 8.64 4.93 13.92
CA HIS A 92 8.08 3.71 14.49
C HIS A 92 7.72 2.65 13.44
N ILE A 93 7.87 2.97 12.15
CA ILE A 93 7.55 2.05 11.06
C ILE A 93 8.62 0.99 10.86
N ILE A 94 8.22 -0.12 10.24
CA ILE A 94 9.14 -1.13 9.73
C ILE A 94 9.26 -0.94 8.22
N PHE A 95 10.43 -0.52 7.75
CA PHE A 95 10.69 -0.34 6.32
C PHE A 95 11.60 -1.46 5.78
N ALA A 96 11.30 -1.98 4.59
CA ALA A 96 12.20 -2.84 3.84
C ALA A 96 12.13 -2.51 2.34
N SER A 97 13.27 -2.62 1.65
CA SER A 97 13.35 -2.41 0.20
C SER A 97 13.98 -3.60 -0.52
N GLY A 98 13.58 -3.78 -1.78
CA GLY A 98 14.11 -4.84 -2.64
C GLY A 98 15.48 -4.50 -3.25
N SER A 99 15.74 -3.20 -3.43
CA SER A 99 17.04 -2.68 -3.86
C SER A 99 17.77 -2.06 -2.65
N PRO A 100 19.12 -2.16 -2.60
CA PRO A 100 19.94 -1.45 -1.62
C PRO A 100 19.85 0.08 -1.77
#